data_AF-A0A9E4N7T8-F1
#
_entry.id   AF-A0A9E4N7T8-F1
#
_cell.length_a   1.000
_cell.length_b   1.000
_cell.length_c   1.000
_cell.angle_alpha   90.00
_cell.angle_beta   90.00
_cell.angle_gamma   90.00
#
_symmetry.space_group_name_H-M   'P 1'
#
loop_
_entity.id
_entity.type
_entity.pdbx_description
1 polymer ?
#
loop_
_entity_poly.entity_id
_entity_poly.type
_entity_poly.pdbx_seq_one_letter_code
_entity_poly.pdbx_strand_id
1 'polypeptide(L)'
;VQQKNSEAYLGYSDWRLPNAKEMQSILDYSRAPGVTASAAIDPIFNTTQISNEDGNEDYPWFWSGTTHIRQDGSGSSAVYLCFGRAMGYMNNSWLDVHGAGAQRSDQKDGDFSAYTYVTDGYYFGISPQGDATRMYNYVRLVRDAL
;
A
#
# COMPACT_ATOMS: atom_id res chain seq x y z
N VAL A 1 7.61 12.84 -3.61
CA VAL A 1 8.28 12.88 -4.93
C VAL A 1 8.94 14.23 -5.16
N GLN A 2 8.17 15.32 -5.14
CA GLN A 2 8.61 16.68 -5.43
C GLN A 2 9.84 17.08 -4.61
N GLN A 3 9.82 16.81 -3.31
CA GLN A 3 10.97 17.05 -2.43
C GLN A 3 12.25 16.32 -2.93
N LYS A 4 12.15 15.04 -3.34
CA LYS A 4 13.30 14.27 -3.84
C LYS A 4 13.80 14.77 -5.19
N ASN A 5 12.92 15.35 -6.01
CA ASN A 5 13.32 16.04 -7.24
C ASN A 5 14.05 17.36 -6.94
N SER A 6 13.55 18.16 -6.00
CA SER A 6 14.20 19.40 -5.57
C SER A 6 15.57 19.16 -4.92
N GLU A 7 15.74 18.05 -4.21
CA GLU A 7 17.00 17.64 -3.56
C GLU A 7 18.03 17.04 -4.52
N ALA A 8 17.68 16.79 -5.80
CA ALA A 8 18.48 15.97 -6.71
C ALA A 8 18.93 14.64 -6.06
N TYR A 9 17.99 13.97 -5.38
CA TYR A 9 18.28 12.78 -4.59
C TYR A 9 19.00 11.71 -5.41
N LEU A 10 20.11 11.17 -4.88
CA LEU A 10 21.01 10.22 -5.56
C LEU A 10 21.50 10.70 -6.94
N GLY A 11 21.58 12.01 -7.16
CA GLY A 11 22.03 12.62 -8.42
C GLY A 11 20.94 12.76 -9.48
N TYR A 12 19.67 12.52 -9.14
CA TYR A 12 18.56 12.54 -10.09
C TYR A 12 17.41 13.45 -9.62
N SER A 13 16.70 14.05 -10.57
CA SER A 13 15.63 15.03 -10.33
C SER A 13 14.33 14.74 -11.12
N ASP A 14 14.25 13.56 -11.71
CA ASP A 14 13.18 13.02 -12.56
C ASP A 14 12.49 11.82 -11.87
N TRP A 15 12.47 11.81 -10.53
CA TRP A 15 11.75 10.81 -9.77
C TRP A 15 10.24 10.94 -9.98
N ARG A 16 9.56 9.79 -10.07
CA ARG A 16 8.11 9.66 -10.09
C ARG A 16 7.64 8.50 -9.20
N LEU A 17 6.33 8.42 -8.99
CA LEU A 17 5.72 7.19 -8.49
C LEU A 17 5.71 6.13 -9.61
N PRO A 18 5.89 4.84 -9.29
CA PRO A 18 5.63 3.75 -10.22
C PRO A 18 4.14 3.69 -10.53
N ASN A 19 3.78 3.26 -11.72
CA ASN A 19 2.40 2.87 -12.01
C ASN A 19 2.07 1.49 -11.39
N ALA A 20 0.80 1.12 -11.35
CA ALA A 20 0.37 -0.15 -10.74
C ALA A 20 1.04 -1.38 -11.37
N LYS A 21 1.28 -1.39 -12.69
CA LYS A 21 1.94 -2.51 -13.38
C LYS A 21 3.42 -2.62 -13.04
N GLU A 22 4.13 -1.50 -12.93
CA GLU A 22 5.52 -1.46 -12.48
C GLU A 22 5.67 -1.93 -11.03
N MET A 23 4.70 -1.59 -10.17
CA MET A 23 4.69 -2.11 -8.81
C MET A 23 4.35 -3.60 -8.78
N GLN A 24 3.44 -4.06 -9.64
CA GLN A 24 3.12 -5.48 -9.77
C GLN A 24 4.29 -6.30 -10.31
N SER A 25 5.12 -5.74 -11.19
CA SER A 25 6.23 -6.48 -11.79
C SER A 25 7.34 -6.84 -10.81
N ILE A 26 7.35 -6.22 -9.62
CA ILE A 26 8.31 -6.54 -8.55
C ILE A 26 7.69 -7.37 -7.41
N LEU A 27 6.39 -7.71 -7.51
CA LEU A 27 5.76 -8.65 -6.59
C LEU A 27 6.31 -10.06 -6.82
N ASP A 28 6.60 -10.76 -5.74
CA ASP A 28 6.86 -12.19 -5.76
C ASP A 28 5.75 -12.89 -4.99
N TYR A 29 4.79 -13.47 -5.73
CA TYR A 29 3.62 -14.15 -5.18
C TYR A 29 3.95 -15.50 -4.52
N SER A 30 5.19 -15.99 -4.62
CA SER A 30 5.62 -17.16 -3.84
C SER A 30 5.98 -16.79 -2.38
N ARG A 31 6.02 -15.49 -2.06
CA ARG A 31 6.44 -14.94 -0.77
C ARG A 31 5.29 -14.20 -0.12
N ALA A 32 5.17 -14.34 1.19
CA ALA A 32 4.21 -13.59 1.99
C ALA A 32 4.58 -13.69 3.48
N PRO A 33 4.15 -12.75 4.33
CA PRO A 33 4.44 -12.80 5.77
C PRO A 33 4.00 -14.11 6.43
N GLY A 34 2.83 -14.63 6.05
CA GLY A 34 2.29 -15.89 6.58
C GLY A 34 2.86 -17.17 5.96
N VAL A 35 3.69 -17.09 4.92
CA VAL A 35 4.22 -18.26 4.19
C VAL A 35 5.74 -18.36 4.34
N THR A 36 6.43 -17.26 4.10
CA THR A 36 7.91 -17.19 4.04
C THR A 36 8.51 -16.25 5.08
N ALA A 37 7.70 -15.70 5.99
CA ALA A 37 8.11 -14.67 6.96
C ALA A 37 8.79 -13.45 6.28
N SER A 38 8.41 -13.14 5.04
CA SER A 38 9.00 -12.07 4.25
C SER A 38 7.93 -11.27 3.51
N ALA A 39 8.29 -10.07 3.07
CA ALA A 39 7.46 -9.33 2.12
C ALA A 39 7.26 -10.10 0.80
N ALA A 40 6.11 -9.88 0.17
CA ALA A 40 5.77 -10.39 -1.16
C ALA A 40 6.47 -9.60 -2.27
N ILE A 41 7.79 -9.42 -2.17
CA ILE A 41 8.61 -8.67 -3.12
C ILE A 41 9.81 -9.51 -3.53
N ASP A 42 10.25 -9.36 -4.78
CA ASP A 42 11.46 -10.03 -5.28
C ASP A 42 12.68 -9.72 -4.36
N PRO A 43 13.43 -10.74 -3.89
CA PRO A 43 14.54 -10.59 -2.94
C PRO A 43 15.68 -9.66 -3.36
N ILE A 44 15.80 -9.28 -4.64
CA ILE A 44 16.72 -8.21 -5.04
C ILE A 44 16.35 -6.87 -4.37
N PHE A 45 15.08 -6.65 -4.02
CA PHE A 45 14.62 -5.43 -3.38
C PHE A 45 14.51 -5.59 -1.86
N ASN A 46 15.01 -4.58 -1.14
CA ASN A 46 14.76 -4.44 0.29
C ASN A 46 13.43 -3.73 0.55
N THR A 47 12.81 -4.02 1.70
CA THR A 47 11.64 -3.31 2.21
C THR A 47 11.73 -3.15 3.73
N THR A 48 11.19 -2.05 4.24
CA THR A 48 11.11 -1.79 5.68
C THR A 48 10.07 -2.70 6.31
N GLN A 49 10.33 -3.19 7.52
CA GLN A 49 9.37 -3.90 8.35
C GLN A 49 8.57 -2.90 9.20
N ILE A 50 7.29 -3.20 9.43
CA ILE A 50 6.37 -2.40 10.27
C ILE A 50 5.66 -3.31 11.26
N SER A 51 4.99 -2.73 12.25
CA SER A 51 3.92 -3.42 12.99
C SER A 51 2.60 -3.15 12.27
N ASN A 52 1.82 -4.19 12.00
CA ASN A 52 0.46 -4.02 11.46
C ASN A 52 -0.55 -3.70 12.57
N GLU A 53 -1.80 -3.54 12.15
CA GLU A 53 -2.94 -3.18 12.98
C GLU A 53 -3.27 -4.24 14.05
N ASP A 54 -2.81 -5.48 13.89
CA ASP A 54 -2.92 -6.58 14.86
C ASP A 54 -1.67 -6.71 15.76
N GLY A 55 -0.75 -5.75 15.71
CA GLY A 55 0.50 -5.77 16.49
C GLY A 55 1.57 -6.75 15.98
N ASN A 56 1.36 -7.37 14.82
CA ASN A 56 2.30 -8.34 14.25
C ASN A 56 3.35 -7.68 13.36
N GLU A 57 4.53 -8.30 13.29
CA GLU A 57 5.53 -7.96 12.27
C GLU A 57 4.98 -8.14 10.85
N ASP A 58 5.11 -7.09 10.04
CA ASP A 58 4.55 -7.01 8.72
C ASP A 58 5.33 -6.05 7.81
N TYR A 59 4.80 -5.80 6.61
CA TYR A 59 5.41 -4.94 5.62
C TYR A 59 4.40 -3.91 5.07
N PRO A 60 4.88 -2.73 4.67
CA PRO A 60 4.00 -1.64 4.27
C PRO A 60 3.31 -1.90 2.95
N TRP A 61 2.25 -1.13 2.71
CA TRP A 61 1.63 -1.00 1.41
C TRP A 61 2.21 0.20 0.70
N PHE A 62 2.27 0.14 -0.63
CA PHE A 62 2.93 1.16 -1.42
C PHE A 62 1.98 1.80 -2.42
N TRP A 63 1.97 3.13 -2.41
CA TRP A 63 1.28 3.93 -3.40
C TRP A 63 1.85 3.71 -4.80
N SER A 64 0.95 3.64 -5.78
CA SER A 64 1.26 3.82 -7.19
C SER A 64 0.78 5.20 -7.66
N GLY A 65 1.30 5.65 -8.81
CA GLY A 65 0.78 6.81 -9.53
C GLY A 65 -0.51 6.54 -10.32
N THR A 66 -1.10 5.35 -10.20
CA THR A 66 -2.30 4.97 -10.96
C THR A 66 -3.57 5.40 -10.21
N THR A 67 -4.41 6.19 -10.87
CA THR A 67 -5.73 6.60 -10.34
C THR A 67 -6.71 5.44 -10.42
N HIS A 68 -7.44 5.16 -9.34
CA HIS A 68 -8.60 4.29 -9.37
C HIS A 68 -9.84 5.15 -9.66
N ILE A 69 -10.36 5.02 -10.89
CA ILE A 69 -11.60 5.69 -11.29
C ILE A 69 -12.78 4.85 -10.76
N ARG A 70 -13.65 5.48 -9.99
CA ARG A 70 -14.85 4.86 -9.43
C ARG A 70 -15.95 4.76 -10.49
N GLN A 71 -16.99 3.98 -10.20
CA GLN A 71 -18.15 3.80 -11.10
C GLN A 71 -18.83 5.13 -11.48
N ASP A 72 -18.80 6.12 -10.59
CA ASP A 72 -19.34 7.47 -10.83
C ASP A 72 -18.42 8.36 -11.68
N GLY A 73 -17.27 7.83 -12.14
CA GLY A 73 -16.27 8.56 -12.91
C GLY A 73 -15.29 9.39 -12.07
N SER A 74 -15.45 9.43 -10.73
CA SER A 74 -14.55 10.18 -9.87
C SER A 74 -13.17 9.51 -9.76
N GLY A 75 -12.11 10.34 -9.73
CA GLY A 75 -10.71 9.91 -9.64
C GLY A 75 -10.04 10.25 -8.31
N SER A 76 -10.82 10.32 -7.22
CA SER A 76 -10.35 10.73 -5.88
C SER A 76 -9.55 9.65 -5.16
N SER A 77 -9.45 8.44 -5.72
CA SER A 77 -8.69 7.32 -5.14
C SER A 77 -7.51 6.95 -6.02
N ALA A 78 -6.45 6.43 -5.42
CA ALA A 78 -5.29 5.88 -6.13
C ALA A 78 -5.14 4.40 -5.80
N VAL A 79 -4.40 3.67 -6.62
CA VAL A 79 -4.08 2.26 -6.40
C VAL A 79 -2.86 2.14 -5.48
N TYR A 80 -2.95 1.26 -4.49
CA TYR A 80 -1.80 0.78 -3.72
C TYR A 80 -1.66 -0.74 -3.83
N LEU A 81 -0.45 -1.23 -3.58
CA LEU A 81 -0.15 -2.67 -3.54
C LEU A 81 0.39 -3.06 -2.16
N CYS A 82 -0.04 -4.21 -1.66
CA CYS A 82 0.35 -4.73 -0.35
C CYS A 82 1.58 -5.64 -0.48
N PHE A 83 2.76 -5.23 -0.01
CA PHE A 83 3.88 -6.18 0.14
C PHE A 83 3.79 -6.99 1.44
N GLY A 84 3.09 -6.46 2.44
CA GLY A 84 2.68 -7.18 3.65
C GLY A 84 1.23 -7.66 3.56
N ARG A 85 0.66 -8.08 4.69
CA ARG A 85 -0.75 -8.52 4.79
C ARG A 85 -1.70 -7.40 4.40
N ALA A 86 -2.82 -7.76 3.79
CA ALA A 86 -3.87 -6.82 3.41
C ALA A 86 -5.00 -6.92 4.44
N MET A 87 -4.83 -6.11 5.49
CA MET A 87 -5.62 -6.19 6.71
C MET A 87 -7.06 -5.70 6.52
N GLY A 88 -7.96 -6.27 7.32
CA GLY A 88 -9.34 -5.83 7.48
C GLY A 88 -9.85 -6.19 8.87
N TYR A 89 -10.87 -5.47 9.34
CA TYR A 89 -11.47 -5.65 10.65
C TYR A 89 -12.82 -6.36 10.53
N MET A 90 -12.85 -7.62 10.91
CA MET A 90 -14.04 -8.45 10.92
C MET A 90 -14.16 -9.20 12.24
N ASN A 91 -15.39 -9.47 12.67
CA ASN A 91 -15.66 -10.26 13.88
C ASN A 91 -14.90 -9.74 15.12
N ASN A 92 -14.80 -8.42 15.27
CA ASN A 92 -14.07 -7.74 16.34
C ASN A 92 -12.56 -8.09 16.40
N SER A 93 -11.94 -8.37 15.24
CA SER A 93 -10.52 -8.71 15.13
C SER A 93 -9.92 -8.20 13.83
N TRP A 94 -8.63 -7.87 13.86
CA TRP A 94 -7.84 -7.60 12.66
C TRP A 94 -7.43 -8.93 12.01
N LEU A 95 -7.64 -9.04 10.70
CA LEU A 95 -7.38 -10.25 9.92
C LEU A 95 -6.73 -9.88 8.59
N ASP A 96 -5.87 -10.75 8.08
CA ASP A 96 -5.44 -10.67 6.68
C ASP A 96 -6.55 -11.18 5.77
N VAL A 97 -7.28 -10.26 5.14
CA VAL A 97 -8.52 -10.57 4.40
C VAL A 97 -8.30 -10.66 2.88
N HIS A 98 -7.20 -10.09 2.36
CA HIS A 98 -6.86 -10.19 0.93
C HIS A 98 -5.49 -10.81 0.64
N GLY A 99 -4.61 -10.92 1.63
CA GLY A 99 -3.26 -11.46 1.45
C GLY A 99 -2.24 -10.43 0.94
N ALA A 100 -0.96 -10.77 1.11
CA ALA A 100 0.12 -10.05 0.46
C ALA A 100 0.08 -10.22 -1.07
N GLY A 101 0.43 -9.17 -1.79
CA GLY A 101 0.26 -9.04 -3.24
C GLY A 101 -1.08 -8.44 -3.67
N ALA A 102 -1.99 -8.16 -2.73
CA ALA A 102 -3.27 -7.52 -3.05
C ALA A 102 -3.07 -6.13 -3.68
N GLN A 103 -3.84 -5.86 -4.74
CA GLN A 103 -4.04 -4.53 -5.29
C GLN A 103 -5.36 -3.96 -4.75
N ARG A 104 -5.29 -2.80 -4.11
CA ARG A 104 -6.44 -2.11 -3.52
C ARG A 104 -6.35 -0.61 -3.81
N SER A 105 -7.19 0.20 -3.18
CA SER A 105 -7.16 1.64 -3.35
C SER A 105 -7.59 2.38 -2.09
N ASP A 106 -6.96 3.52 -1.86
CA ASP A 106 -7.29 4.47 -0.79
C ASP A 106 -7.59 5.84 -1.43
N GLN A 107 -8.16 6.76 -0.66
CA GLN A 107 -8.30 8.16 -1.09
C GLN A 107 -6.93 8.83 -1.25
N LYS A 108 -6.81 9.73 -2.24
CA LYS A 108 -5.57 10.48 -2.52
C LYS A 108 -5.33 11.61 -1.52
N ASP A 109 -6.42 12.14 -0.98
CA ASP A 109 -6.49 13.26 -0.05
C ASP A 109 -7.69 13.06 0.89
N GLY A 110 -7.86 13.99 1.83
CA GLY A 110 -8.91 13.93 2.85
C GLY A 110 -8.37 13.59 4.24
N ASP A 111 -9.29 13.19 5.11
CA ASP A 111 -9.02 12.78 6.48
C ASP A 111 -9.67 11.42 6.77
N PHE A 112 -9.50 10.93 8.00
CA PHE A 112 -10.07 9.66 8.41
C PHE A 112 -11.55 9.74 8.84
N SER A 113 -12.27 10.84 8.58
CA SER A 113 -13.65 11.04 9.08
C SER A 113 -14.67 10.01 8.57
N ALA A 114 -14.41 9.42 7.40
CA ALA A 114 -15.24 8.36 6.82
C ALA A 114 -14.92 6.95 7.34
N TYR A 115 -13.92 6.81 8.21
CA TYR A 115 -13.40 5.53 8.68
C TYR A 115 -13.63 5.37 10.19
N THR A 116 -13.73 4.12 10.62
CA THR A 116 -13.84 3.79 12.04
C THR A 116 -12.46 3.49 12.58
N TYR A 117 -12.11 4.15 13.69
CA TYR A 117 -10.90 3.81 14.44
C TYR A 117 -11.21 2.69 15.43
N VAL A 118 -10.37 1.67 15.44
CA VAL A 118 -10.22 0.70 16.53
C VAL A 118 -8.76 0.67 16.95
N THR A 119 -8.44 -0.04 18.02
CA THR A 119 -7.06 -0.13 18.50
C THR A 119 -6.09 -0.40 17.34
N ASP A 120 -5.10 0.48 17.23
CA ASP A 120 -3.99 0.43 16.28
C ASP A 120 -4.33 0.56 14.78
N GLY A 121 -5.55 0.99 14.41
CA GLY A 121 -5.85 1.23 13.00
C GLY A 121 -7.21 1.83 12.65
N TYR A 122 -7.32 2.32 11.42
CA TYR A 122 -8.58 2.75 10.81
C TYR A 122 -9.05 1.71 9.80
N TYR A 123 -10.36 1.49 9.73
CA TYR A 123 -10.95 0.65 8.71
C TYR A 123 -12.23 1.24 8.12
N PHE A 124 -12.57 0.83 6.90
CA PHE A 124 -13.77 1.29 6.25
C PHE A 124 -14.96 0.41 6.63
N GLY A 125 -15.73 0.82 7.63
CA GLY A 125 -16.81 0.00 8.21
C GLY A 125 -17.97 -0.36 7.28
N ILE A 126 -18.11 0.33 6.13
CA ILE A 126 -19.11 -0.01 5.10
C ILE A 126 -18.59 -1.11 4.16
N SER A 127 -17.27 -1.31 4.09
CA SER A 127 -16.71 -2.39 3.28
C SER A 127 -17.04 -3.77 3.87
N PRO A 128 -17.37 -4.79 3.06
CA PRO A 128 -17.78 -6.10 3.57
C PRO A 128 -16.76 -6.79 4.48
N GLN A 129 -15.47 -6.52 4.28
CA GLN A 129 -14.37 -7.10 5.07
C GLN A 129 -13.74 -6.09 6.04
N GLY A 130 -14.31 -4.89 6.17
CA GLY A 130 -13.75 -3.84 7.01
C GLY A 130 -12.31 -3.50 6.63
N ASP A 131 -12.03 -3.25 5.35
CA ASP A 131 -10.69 -3.02 4.84
C ASP A 131 -9.96 -1.93 5.65
N ALA A 132 -8.76 -2.26 6.13
CA ALA A 132 -7.90 -1.28 6.78
C ALA A 132 -7.53 -0.17 5.79
N THR A 133 -7.49 1.06 6.28
CA THR A 133 -7.01 2.21 5.52
C THR A 133 -5.78 2.78 6.20
N ARG A 134 -4.76 3.08 5.40
CA ARG A 134 -3.54 3.73 5.90
C ARG A 134 -3.44 5.15 5.42
N MET A 135 -3.98 5.48 4.23
CA MET A 135 -3.95 6.79 3.54
C MET A 135 -2.54 7.32 3.25
N TYR A 136 -1.66 7.30 4.24
CA TYR A 136 -0.22 7.55 4.20
C TYR A 136 0.56 6.27 3.86
N ASN A 137 0.21 5.62 2.75
CA ASN A 137 0.96 4.47 2.25
C ASN A 137 2.40 4.86 1.86
N TYR A 138 3.31 3.89 1.90
CA TYR A 138 4.72 4.09 1.57
C TYR A 138 4.89 4.37 0.07
N VAL A 139 6.06 4.84 -0.33
CA VAL A 139 6.39 5.13 -1.72
C VAL A 139 7.73 4.47 -2.07
N ARG A 140 7.80 3.86 -3.26
CA ARG A 140 9.06 3.53 -3.95
C ARG A 140 9.20 4.50 -5.10
N LEU A 141 10.31 5.22 -5.17
CA LEU A 141 10.57 6.14 -6.29
C LEU A 141 11.19 5.38 -7.45
N VAL A 142 10.73 5.70 -8.65
CA VAL A 142 11.27 5.15 -9.90
C VAL A 142 11.59 6.28 -10.86
N ARG A 143 12.33 5.94 -11.91
CA ARG A 143 12.69 6.80 -13.04
C ARG A 143 12.45 6.02 -14.32
N ASP A 144 12.24 6.73 -15.43
CA ASP A 144 12.17 6.09 -16.74
C ASP A 144 13.58 5.72 -17.22
N ALA A 145 13.71 4.56 -17.86
CA ALA A 145 14.96 4.19 -18.54
C ALA A 145 15.07 4.99 -19.85
N LEU A 146 16.26 5.52 -20.12
CA LEU A 146 16.61 6.18 -21.38
C LEU A 146 16.92 5.16 -22.49
#